data_AF-A0A843RXZ5-F1
#
_entry.id   AF-A0A843RXZ5-F1
#
_cell.length_a   1.000
_cell.length_b   1.000
_cell.length_c   1.000
_cell.angle_alpha   90.00
_cell.angle_beta   90.00
_cell.angle_gamma   90.00
#
_symmetry.space_group_name_H-M   'P 1'
#
loop_
_entity.id
_entity.type
_entity.pdbx_description
1 polymer ?
#
loop_
_entity_poly.entity_id
_entity_poly.type
_entity_poly.pdbx_seq_one_letter_code
_entity_poly.pdbx_strand_id
1 'polypeptide(L)'
;MKTAERLRRPRKIHAVDTGLRNVVSVTGSPDRGHLAETAVANALMREEGELYFWQNGGEIDLVIRRGTAVRTLVQVVYEGLEDSSVAKRELTSLSEAKRGFPKAERIVVVGRAPATATLSANGVRIIPLWRFLLGER
;
A
#
# COMPACT_ATOMS: atom_id res chain seq x y z
N MET A 1 5.49 9.44 -26.11
CA MET A 1 6.16 8.47 -25.21
C MET A 1 6.01 7.09 -25.85
N LYS A 2 7.11 6.39 -26.17
CA LYS A 2 7.08 5.18 -27.03
C LYS A 2 6.49 3.97 -26.27
N THR A 3 5.51 3.30 -26.88
CA THR A 3 4.70 2.20 -26.31
C THR A 3 5.51 1.03 -25.74
N ALA A 4 6.70 0.75 -26.30
CA ALA A 4 7.56 -0.36 -25.89
C ALA A 4 8.20 -0.19 -24.50
N GLU A 5 8.46 1.04 -24.05
CA GLU A 5 9.05 1.30 -22.73
C GLU A 5 8.05 1.06 -21.58
N ARG A 6 6.74 1.08 -21.86
CA ARG A 6 5.70 0.85 -20.85
C ARG A 6 5.63 -0.63 -20.43
N LEU A 7 6.02 -1.55 -21.31
CA LEU A 7 6.01 -3.01 -21.10
C LEU A 7 7.17 -3.51 -20.22
N ARG A 8 8.29 -2.79 -20.15
CA ARG A 8 9.49 -3.18 -19.39
C ARG A 8 9.51 -2.67 -17.95
N ARG A 9 8.53 -1.86 -17.54
CA ARG A 9 8.45 -1.39 -16.16
C ARG A 9 7.96 -2.53 -15.25
N PRO A 10 8.47 -2.64 -14.01
CA PRO A 10 7.91 -3.55 -13.03
C PRO A 10 6.40 -3.29 -12.93
N ARG A 11 5.60 -4.36 -12.90
CA ARG A 11 4.14 -4.30 -12.80
C ARG A 11 3.73 -4.90 -11.48
N LYS A 12 3.01 -4.14 -10.65
CA LYS A 12 2.27 -4.71 -9.52
C LYS A 12 0.93 -5.22 -10.04
N ILE A 13 0.71 -6.53 -9.93
CA ILE A 13 -0.50 -7.21 -10.43
C ILE A 13 -1.32 -7.60 -9.21
N HIS A 14 -2.55 -7.10 -9.16
CA HIS A 14 -3.51 -7.40 -8.10
C HIS A 14 -4.68 -8.18 -8.70
N ALA A 15 -4.88 -9.41 -8.21
CA ALA A 15 -6.04 -10.20 -8.61
C ALA A 15 -7.30 -9.61 -7.96
N VAL A 16 -8.37 -9.44 -8.75
CA VAL A 16 -9.66 -8.98 -8.21
C VAL A 16 -10.22 -10.01 -7.23
N ASP A 17 -10.08 -11.29 -7.56
CA ASP A 17 -10.46 -12.41 -6.69
C ASP A 17 -9.23 -13.02 -6.02
N THR A 18 -9.08 -12.71 -4.73
CA THR A 18 -8.01 -13.24 -3.88
C THR A 18 -8.18 -14.72 -3.55
N GLY A 19 -9.41 -15.23 -3.55
CA GLY A 19 -9.73 -16.65 -3.38
C GLY A 19 -9.25 -17.46 -4.58
N LEU A 20 -9.58 -17.00 -5.79
CA LEU A 20 -9.09 -17.62 -7.02
C LEU A 20 -7.56 -17.59 -7.10
N ARG A 21 -6.92 -16.45 -6.75
CA ARG A 21 -5.46 -16.34 -6.67
C ARG A 21 -4.87 -17.41 -5.77
N ASN A 22 -5.44 -17.63 -4.58
CA ASN A 22 -4.93 -18.63 -3.65
C ASN A 22 -5.09 -20.07 -4.15
N VAL A 23 -6.15 -20.36 -4.91
CA VAL A 23 -6.39 -21.69 -5.49
C VAL A 23 -5.40 -22.01 -6.62
N VAL A 24 -5.05 -21.02 -7.45
CA VAL A 24 -4.21 -21.22 -8.64
C VAL A 24 -2.71 -20.98 -8.39
N SER A 25 -2.34 -20.29 -7.31
CA SER A 25 -0.94 -19.98 -7.00
C SER A 25 -0.21 -21.20 -6.45
N VAL A 26 0.89 -21.58 -7.10
CA VAL A 26 1.81 -22.63 -6.63
C VAL A 26 2.71 -22.04 -5.54
N THR A 27 2.15 -21.72 -4.38
CA THR A 27 2.91 -21.20 -3.23
C THR A 27 2.64 -22.05 -2.01
N GLY A 28 3.67 -22.69 -1.46
CA GLY A 28 3.58 -23.55 -0.27
C GLY A 28 3.32 -22.80 1.05
N SER A 29 3.26 -21.47 1.03
CA SER A 29 2.96 -20.62 2.19
C SER A 29 1.92 -19.54 1.85
N PRO A 30 1.05 -19.14 2.79
CA PRO A 30 0.10 -18.05 2.59
C PRO A 30 0.83 -16.71 2.47
N ASP A 31 0.77 -16.07 1.30
CA ASP A 31 1.32 -14.74 1.08
C ASP A 31 0.31 -13.66 1.54
N ARG A 32 0.18 -13.53 2.86
CA ARG A 32 -0.79 -12.64 3.52
C ARG A 32 -0.49 -11.16 3.29
N GLY A 33 0.78 -10.79 3.12
CA GLY A 33 1.20 -9.44 2.77
C GLY A 33 0.61 -9.01 1.43
N HIS A 34 0.84 -9.78 0.38
CA HIS A 34 0.29 -9.49 -0.94
C HIS A 34 -1.24 -9.54 -0.98
N LEU A 35 -1.87 -10.43 -0.20
CA LEU A 35 -3.33 -10.48 -0.07
C LEU A 35 -3.90 -9.20 0.57
N ALA A 36 -3.27 -8.73 1.65
CA ALA A 36 -3.66 -7.49 2.30
C ALA A 36 -3.49 -6.30 1.35
N GLU A 37 -2.34 -6.23 0.67
CA GLU A 37 -2.06 -5.20 -0.33
C GLU A 37 -3.10 -5.20 -1.46
N THR A 38 -3.41 -6.39 -2.00
CA THR A 38 -4.42 -6.57 -3.04
C THR A 38 -5.81 -6.17 -2.57
N ALA A 39 -6.18 -6.47 -1.33
CA ALA A 39 -7.46 -6.04 -0.77
C ALA A 39 -7.56 -4.51 -0.68
N VAL A 40 -6.49 -3.84 -0.21
CA VAL A 40 -6.41 -2.37 -0.16
C VAL A 40 -6.44 -1.77 -1.56
N ALA A 41 -5.70 -2.34 -2.50
CA ALA A 41 -5.68 -1.91 -3.89
C ALA A 41 -7.07 -2.02 -4.54
N ASN A 42 -7.77 -3.15 -4.35
CA ASN A 42 -9.11 -3.35 -4.87
C ASN A 42 -10.12 -2.38 -4.26
N ALA A 43 -10.02 -2.09 -2.96
CA ALA A 43 -10.87 -1.09 -2.30
C ALA A 43 -10.64 0.31 -2.88
N LEU A 44 -9.38 0.73 -3.04
CA LEU A 44 -9.05 2.06 -3.57
C LEU A 44 -9.35 2.19 -5.07
N MET A 45 -9.16 1.13 -5.86
CA MET A 45 -9.50 1.12 -7.29
C MET A 45 -10.99 1.40 -7.53
N ARG A 46 -11.88 0.94 -6.64
CA ARG A 46 -13.33 1.21 -6.74
C ARG A 46 -13.67 2.68 -6.55
N GLU A 47 -12.85 3.42 -5.82
CA GLU A 47 -13.10 4.82 -5.45
C GLU A 47 -12.34 5.81 -6.34
N GLU A 48 -11.06 5.55 -6.61
CA GLU A 48 -10.15 6.48 -7.29
C GLU A 48 -9.94 6.12 -8.77
N GLY A 49 -10.31 4.91 -9.20
CA GLY A 49 -10.25 4.44 -10.59
C GLY A 49 -8.85 4.07 -11.11
N GLU A 50 -7.81 4.80 -10.70
CA GLU A 50 -6.42 4.50 -11.07
C GLU A 50 -5.47 4.55 -9.87
N LEU A 51 -4.66 3.51 -9.73
CA LEU A 51 -3.60 3.42 -8.74
C LEU A 51 -2.23 3.31 -9.40
N TYR A 52 -1.24 3.87 -8.71
CA TYR A 52 0.16 3.85 -9.08
C TYR A 52 0.96 3.22 -7.95
N PHE A 53 2.20 2.86 -8.22
CA PHE A 53 3.17 2.53 -7.18
C PHE A 53 4.37 3.46 -7.34
N TRP A 54 5.21 3.57 -6.32
CA TRP A 54 6.43 4.38 -6.38
C TRP A 54 7.63 3.59 -5.88
N GLN A 55 8.75 3.71 -6.58
CA GLN A 55 9.99 3.03 -6.23
C GLN A 55 11.18 3.95 -6.51
N ASN A 56 11.96 4.26 -5.47
CA ASN A 56 13.21 5.02 -5.56
C ASN A 56 14.03 4.86 -4.25
N GLY A 57 14.88 3.84 -4.18
CA GLY A 57 15.56 3.44 -2.94
C GLY A 57 14.67 2.60 -2.02
N GLY A 58 13.50 3.15 -1.67
CA GLY A 58 12.37 2.43 -1.08
C GLY A 58 11.23 2.17 -2.07
N GLU A 59 10.21 1.44 -1.63
CA GLU A 59 8.97 1.18 -2.38
C GLU A 59 7.77 1.68 -1.57
N ILE A 60 6.80 2.30 -2.25
CA ILE A 60 5.46 2.57 -1.72
C ILE A 60 4.47 1.73 -2.51
N ASP A 61 3.67 0.94 -1.80
CA ASP A 61 2.76 -0.04 -2.40
C ASP A 61 1.74 0.63 -3.34
N LEU A 62 1.05 1.66 -2.83
CA LEU A 62 -0.06 2.29 -3.54
C LEU A 62 0.03 3.81 -3.46
N VAL A 63 -0.20 4.47 -4.59
CA VAL A 63 -0.10 5.91 -4.79
C VAL A 63 -1.32 6.39 -5.53
N ILE A 64 -2.01 7.36 -4.92
CA ILE A 64 -3.22 7.98 -5.47
C ILE A 64 -2.84 9.34 -6.04
N ARG A 65 -3.26 9.59 -7.29
CA ARG A 65 -3.00 10.84 -8.01
C ARG A 65 -4.33 11.49 -8.41
N ARG A 66 -4.37 12.82 -8.36
CA ARG A 66 -5.42 13.61 -8.99
C ARG A 66 -4.78 14.60 -9.95
N GLY A 67 -4.99 14.38 -11.24
CA GLY A 67 -4.23 15.05 -12.29
C GLY A 67 -2.73 14.75 -12.16
N THR A 68 -1.91 15.80 -12.07
CA THR A 68 -0.44 15.67 -11.94
C THR A 68 0.03 15.58 -10.48
N ALA A 69 -0.85 15.80 -9.51
CA ALA A 69 -0.49 15.85 -8.10
C ALA A 69 -0.67 14.47 -7.43
N VAL A 70 0.37 14.01 -6.73
CA VAL A 70 0.25 12.87 -5.80
C VAL A 70 -0.48 13.34 -4.55
N ARG A 71 -1.62 12.72 -4.26
CA ARG A 71 -2.47 13.09 -3.13
C ARG A 71 -2.22 12.24 -1.90
N THR A 72 -2.05 10.93 -2.10
CA THR A 72 -1.95 9.97 -0.99
C THR A 72 -0.92 8.90 -1.33
N LEU A 73 -0.11 8.57 -0.33
CA LEU A 73 0.84 7.47 -0.31
C LEU A 73 0.33 6.46 0.71
N VAL A 74 0.14 5.21 0.29
CA VAL A 74 -0.40 4.15 1.13
C VAL A 74 0.60 2.99 1.15
N GLN A 75 1.02 2.62 2.36
CA GLN A 75 1.87 1.47 2.63
C GLN A 75 1.07 0.40 3.37
N VAL A 76 1.22 -0.87 3.03
CA VAL A 76 0.44 -1.97 3.61
C VAL A 76 1.36 -2.95 4.33
N VAL A 77 1.11 -3.17 5.62
CA VAL A 77 1.93 -4.03 6.48
C VAL A 77 1.04 -5.04 7.18
N TYR A 78 1.16 -6.34 6.85
CA TYR A 78 0.26 -7.34 7.43
C TYR A 78 0.61 -7.71 8.89
N GLU A 79 1.89 -8.02 9.18
CA GLU A 79 2.29 -8.60 10.48
C GLU A 79 2.30 -7.62 11.66
N GLY A 80 2.09 -6.32 11.42
CA GLY A 80 2.12 -5.29 12.46
C GLY A 80 3.37 -4.41 12.41
N LEU A 81 3.41 -3.39 13.28
CA LEU A 81 4.56 -2.47 13.44
C LEU A 81 5.35 -2.73 14.74
N GLU A 82 5.06 -3.83 15.43
CA GLU A 82 5.73 -4.17 16.70
C GLU A 82 7.17 -4.63 16.49
N ASP A 83 7.46 -5.23 15.33
CA ASP A 83 8.83 -5.47 14.89
C ASP A 83 9.48 -4.15 14.45
N SER A 84 10.38 -3.66 15.29
CA SER A 84 11.15 -2.43 15.05
C SER A 84 11.89 -2.41 13.71
N SER A 85 12.29 -3.56 13.16
CA SER A 85 13.00 -3.65 11.87
C SER A 85 12.06 -3.39 10.69
N VAL A 86 10.86 -3.99 10.72
CA VAL A 86 9.78 -3.76 9.75
C VAL A 86 9.32 -2.31 9.86
N ALA A 87 8.96 -1.85 11.06
CA ALA A 87 8.51 -0.48 11.26
C ALA A 87 9.52 0.55 10.76
N LYS A 88 10.82 0.35 11.03
CA LYS A 88 11.87 1.25 10.56
C LYS A 88 11.99 1.26 9.04
N ARG A 89 11.90 0.11 8.37
CA ARG A 89 11.96 0.02 6.90
C ARG A 89 10.77 0.73 6.25
N GLU A 90 9.56 0.41 6.68
CA GLU A 90 8.31 0.95 6.14
C GLU A 90 8.22 2.47 6.32
N LEU A 91 8.58 2.96 7.51
CA LEU A 91 8.62 4.40 7.80
C LEU A 91 9.74 5.13 7.04
N THR A 92 10.85 4.45 6.75
CA THR A 92 11.93 5.03 5.93
C THR A 92 11.46 5.23 4.50
N SER A 93 10.84 4.23 3.88
CA SER A 93 10.30 4.35 2.51
C SER A 93 9.26 5.47 2.40
N LEU A 94 8.37 5.61 3.39
CA LEU A 94 7.43 6.75 3.45
C LEU A 94 8.12 8.10 3.65
N SER A 95 9.22 8.14 4.40
CA SER A 95 10.00 9.37 4.61
C SER A 95 10.75 9.80 3.35
N GLU A 96 11.28 8.84 2.59
CA GLU A 96 11.87 9.11 1.27
C GLU A 96 10.83 9.62 0.27
N ALA A 97 9.67 8.97 0.19
CA ALA A 97 8.57 9.39 -0.66
C ALA A 97 8.06 10.79 -0.27
N LYS A 98 8.05 11.15 1.03
CA LYS A 98 7.71 12.50 1.51
C LYS A 98 8.60 13.58 0.89
N ARG A 99 9.88 13.31 0.64
CA ARG A 99 10.79 14.29 0.01
C ARG A 99 10.36 14.61 -1.42
N GLY A 100 9.87 13.62 -2.16
CA GLY A 100 9.33 13.79 -3.51
C GLY A 100 7.91 14.36 -3.52
N PHE A 101 7.10 14.05 -2.49
CA PHE A 101 5.69 14.41 -2.42
C PHE A 101 5.32 15.02 -1.04
N PRO A 102 5.81 16.23 -0.71
CA PRO A 102 5.70 16.80 0.63
C PRO A 102 4.26 17.12 1.06
N LYS A 103 3.35 17.31 0.10
CA LYS A 103 1.92 17.60 0.33
C LYS A 103 1.04 16.35 0.33
N ALA A 104 1.60 15.18 0.02
CA ALA A 104 0.84 13.95 -0.01
C ALA A 104 0.53 13.49 1.41
N GLU A 105 -0.71 13.05 1.61
CA GLU A 105 -1.09 12.33 2.81
C GLU A 105 -0.35 10.98 2.84
N ARG A 106 0.02 10.53 4.03
CA ARG A 106 0.76 9.28 4.22
C ARG A 106 -0.05 8.38 5.14
N ILE A 107 -0.42 7.21 4.63
CA ILE A 107 -1.24 6.23 5.33
C ILE A 107 -0.45 4.92 5.42
N VAL A 108 -0.44 4.31 6.60
CA VAL A 108 0.01 2.93 6.80
C VAL A 108 -1.20 2.09 7.18
N VAL A 109 -1.52 1.11 6.36
CA VAL A 109 -2.56 0.13 6.63
C VAL A 109 -1.93 -1.08 7.29
N VAL A 110 -2.42 -1.45 8.48
CA VAL A 110 -1.81 -2.52 9.29
C VAL A 110 -2.78 -3.68 9.48
N GLY A 111 -2.39 -4.88 9.07
CA GLY A 111 -3.20 -6.09 9.19
C GLY A 111 -3.46 -6.48 10.64
N ARG A 112 -2.38 -6.73 11.39
CA ARG A 112 -2.38 -7.10 12.82
C ARG A 112 -2.20 -5.88 13.71
N ALA A 113 -3.17 -4.96 13.68
CA ALA A 113 -3.19 -3.82 14.59
C ALA A 113 -4.30 -3.95 15.64
N PRO A 114 -4.07 -3.53 16.90
CA PRO A 114 -5.14 -3.42 17.88
C PRO A 114 -6.16 -2.36 17.43
N ALA A 115 -7.43 -2.52 17.82
CA ALA A 115 -8.52 -1.62 17.40
C ALA A 115 -8.32 -0.16 17.86
N THR A 116 -7.43 0.10 18.81
CA THR A 116 -7.06 1.44 19.27
C THR A 116 -5.91 2.08 18.48
N ALA A 117 -5.33 1.38 17.49
CA ALA A 117 -4.13 1.80 16.78
C ALA A 117 -4.31 2.96 15.77
N THR A 118 -5.48 3.62 15.72
CA THR A 118 -5.64 4.81 14.90
C THR A 118 -4.81 5.94 15.51
N LEU A 119 -3.58 6.07 15.04
CA LEU A 119 -2.59 7.01 15.54
C LEU A 119 -2.08 7.85 14.37
N SER A 120 -1.99 9.16 14.59
CA SER A 120 -1.20 10.05 13.73
C SER A 120 0.15 10.26 14.40
N ALA A 121 1.20 9.69 13.81
CA ALA A 121 2.57 9.86 14.29
C ALA A 121 3.42 10.45 13.16
N ASN A 122 4.13 11.56 13.43
CA ASN A 122 5.02 12.21 12.45
C ASN A 122 4.34 12.56 11.09
N GLY A 123 3.03 12.84 11.14
CA GLY A 123 2.19 13.13 9.98
C GLY A 123 1.95 11.91 9.08
N VAL A 124 2.03 10.70 9.64
CA VAL A 124 1.61 9.44 9.03
C VAL A 124 0.41 8.92 9.80
N ARG A 125 -0.67 8.59 9.09
CA ARG A 125 -1.90 8.03 9.66
C ARG A 125 -1.82 6.51 9.63
N ILE A 126 -1.94 5.87 10.78
CA ILE A 126 -1.92 4.41 10.89
C ILE A 126 -3.36 3.91 11.04
N ILE A 127 -3.77 2.96 10.20
CA ILE A 127 -5.16 2.48 10.12
C ILE A 127 -5.14 0.94 10.12
N PRO A 128 -5.91 0.27 11.00
CA PRO A 128 -6.11 -1.17 10.89
C PRO A 128 -6.74 -1.56 9.54
N LEU A 129 -6.28 -2.66 8.94
CA LEU A 129 -6.76 -3.13 7.62
C LEU A 129 -8.27 -3.25 7.56
N TRP A 130 -8.88 -3.85 8.57
CA TRP A 130 -10.33 -4.02 8.62
C TRP A 130 -11.09 -2.68 8.64
N ARG A 131 -10.60 -1.67 9.38
CA ARG A 131 -11.18 -0.30 9.37
C ARG A 131 -11.07 0.34 8.01
N PHE A 132 -9.89 0.22 7.40
CA PHE A 132 -9.63 0.77 6.08
C PHE A 132 -10.61 0.22 5.03
N LEU A 133 -10.85 -1.10 5.06
CA LEU A 133 -11.76 -1.80 4.16
C LEU A 133 -13.23 -1.49 4.43
N LEU A 134 -13.61 -1.12 5.66
CA LEU A 134 -14.96 -0.64 6.01
C LEU A 134 -15.19 0.84 5.64
N GLY A 135 -14.18 1.56 5.17
CA GLY A 135 -14.28 2.99 4.86
C GLY A 135 -14.08 3.92 6.07
N GLU A 136 -13.71 3.38 7.23
CA GLU A 136 -13.36 4.15 8.43
C GLU A 136 -11.91 4.67 8.31
N ARG A 137 -11.70 5.64 7.40
CA ARG A 137 -10.36 6.13 7.04
C ARG A 137 -10.00 7.45 7.70
#